data_AF-A0A087WR38-F1
#
_entry.id   AF-A0A087WR38-F1
#
_cell.length_a   1.000
_cell.length_b   1.000
_cell.length_c   1.000
_cell.angle_alpha   90.00
_cell.angle_beta   90.00
_cell.angle_gamma   90.00
#
_symmetry.space_group_name_H-M   'P 1'
#
loop_
_entity.id
_entity.type
_entity.pdbx_description
1 polymer ?
#
loop_
_entity_poly.entity_id
_entity_poly.type
_entity_poly.pdbx_seq_one_letter_code
_entity_poly.pdbx_strand_id
1 'polypeptide(L)'
;MKHYPEAGIQYSSTTTGDGRPLDIEFSGSCSLEKFYDDPKSNDGNSYRLQSWLYASRLLQYADALEHLLSTGQGVVLERSIYSDFVFLE
;
A
#
# COMPACT_ATOMS: atom_id res chain seq x y z
N MET A 1 13.17 17.71 -2.59
CA MET A 1 12.33 16.76 -1.84
C MET A 1 12.08 15.56 -2.73
N LYS A 2 12.11 14.34 -2.16
CA LYS A 2 11.81 13.12 -2.91
C LYS A 2 10.31 12.84 -2.84
N HIS A 3 9.69 12.49 -3.96
CA HIS A 3 8.27 12.15 -4.02
C HIS A 3 8.12 10.63 -4.07
N TYR A 4 7.23 10.09 -3.23
CA TYR A 4 6.81 8.69 -3.27
C TYR A 4 5.34 8.67 -3.71
N PRO A 5 5.02 7.97 -4.81
CA PRO A 5 3.65 7.85 -5.32
C PRO A 5 2.79 7.03 -4.35
N GLU A 6 1.46 7.14 -4.40
CA GLU A 6 0.56 6.37 -3.53
C GLU A 6 0.87 4.86 -3.51
N ALA A 7 1.02 4.29 -2.31
CA ALA A 7 1.26 2.86 -2.15
C ALA A 7 -0.01 2.04 -2.45
N GLY A 8 0.03 1.27 -3.54
CA GLY A 8 -1.00 0.29 -3.91
C GLY A 8 -0.67 -1.14 -3.47
N ILE A 9 -1.50 -2.10 -3.94
CA ILE A 9 -1.40 -3.54 -3.61
C ILE A 9 -0.01 -4.13 -3.93
N GLN A 10 0.66 -3.60 -4.95
CA GLN A 10 1.94 -4.11 -5.45
C GLN A 10 3.17 -3.37 -4.90
N TYR A 11 2.99 -2.45 -3.94
CA TYR A 11 4.10 -1.64 -3.42
C TYR A 11 5.28 -2.51 -2.96
N SER A 12 5.03 -3.54 -2.14
CA SER A 12 6.05 -4.46 -1.64
C SER A 12 6.81 -5.20 -2.76
N SER A 13 6.11 -5.64 -3.81
CA SER A 13 6.73 -6.30 -4.97
C SER A 13 7.55 -5.33 -5.83
N THR A 14 7.17 -4.06 -5.88
CA THR A 14 7.92 -3.06 -6.67
C THR A 14 9.16 -2.55 -5.96
N THR A 15 9.16 -2.52 -4.62
CA THR A 15 10.31 -2.06 -3.83
C THR A 15 11.32 -3.16 -3.51
N THR A 16 10.92 -4.44 -3.64
CA THR A 16 11.73 -5.60 -3.28
C THR A 16 12.00 -6.49 -4.50
N GLY A 17 13.09 -7.24 -4.48
CA GLY A 17 13.36 -8.26 -5.51
C GLY A 17 13.70 -7.66 -6.88
N ASP A 18 13.03 -8.16 -7.93
CA ASP A 18 13.23 -7.72 -9.31
C ASP A 18 12.38 -6.50 -9.70
N GLY A 19 11.58 -5.98 -8.76
CA GLY A 19 10.72 -4.82 -8.94
C GLY A 19 9.51 -5.05 -9.84
N ARG A 20 9.21 -6.31 -10.20
CA ARG A 20 8.07 -6.64 -11.05
C ARG A 20 6.83 -6.91 -10.19
N PRO A 21 5.63 -6.53 -10.66
CA PRO A 21 4.37 -6.97 -10.10
C PRO A 21 4.32 -8.49 -9.92
N LEU A 22 4.05 -8.94 -8.69
CA LEU A 22 3.72 -10.35 -8.45
C LEU A 22 2.27 -10.63 -8.86
N ASP A 23 1.99 -11.92 -9.11
CA ASP A 23 0.61 -12.37 -9.35
C ASP A 23 -0.27 -12.08 -8.13
N ILE A 24 -1.57 -11.87 -8.37
CA ILE A 24 -2.57 -11.48 -7.35
C ILE A 24 -2.61 -12.50 -6.21
N GLU A 25 -2.41 -13.78 -6.51
CA GLU A 25 -2.34 -14.84 -5.51
C GLU A 25 -1.24 -14.60 -4.46
N PHE A 26 -0.14 -13.96 -4.85
CA PHE A 26 0.99 -13.64 -3.98
C PHE A 26 0.97 -12.20 -3.46
N SER A 27 0.19 -11.30 -4.08
CA SER A 27 0.03 -9.90 -3.64
C SER A 27 -1.21 -9.69 -2.76
N GLY A 28 -1.32 -10.46 -1.68
CA GLY A 28 -2.40 -10.33 -0.69
C GLY A 28 -3.76 -10.93 -1.10
N SER A 29 -3.86 -11.55 -2.28
CA SER A 29 -5.09 -12.20 -2.78
C SER A 29 -6.32 -11.29 -2.68
N CYS A 30 -6.14 -10.00 -2.99
CA CYS A 30 -7.16 -8.97 -2.91
C CYS A 30 -7.22 -8.18 -4.22
N SER A 31 -8.42 -7.73 -4.57
CA SER A 31 -8.65 -6.95 -5.79
C SER A 31 -9.50 -5.73 -5.47
N LEU A 32 -9.00 -4.57 -5.91
CA LEU A 32 -9.72 -3.30 -5.82
C LEU A 32 -10.93 -3.28 -6.75
N GLU A 33 -10.81 -3.87 -7.95
CA GLU A 33 -11.91 -3.99 -8.91
C GLU A 33 -13.07 -4.79 -8.31
N LYS A 34 -12.76 -5.93 -7.68
CA LYS A 34 -13.76 -6.75 -7.00
C LYS A 34 -14.44 -6.02 -5.84
N PHE A 35 -13.71 -5.17 -5.13
CA PHE A 35 -14.28 -4.34 -4.07
C PHE A 35 -15.24 -3.27 -4.63
N TYR A 36 -14.92 -2.68 -5.79
CA TYR A 36 -15.83 -1.75 -6.45
C TYR A 36 -17.09 -2.43 -7.02
N ASP A 37 -16.96 -3.68 -7.48
CA ASP A 37 -18.09 -4.46 -7.99
C ASP A 37 -19.03 -4.93 -6.89
N ASP A 38 -18.49 -5.56 -5.84
CA ASP A 38 -19.27 -6.03 -4.69
C ASP A 38 -18.51 -5.84 -3.35
N PRO A 39 -18.69 -4.69 -2.69
CA PRO A 39 -18.03 -4.41 -1.41
C PRO A 39 -18.55 -5.27 -0.25
N LYS A 40 -19.66 -6.01 -0.44
CA LYS A 40 -20.25 -6.90 0.59
C LYS A 40 -20.04 -8.39 0.27
N SER A 41 -19.15 -8.70 -0.67
CA SER A 41 -18.79 -10.07 -1.01
C SER A 41 -18.39 -10.87 0.24
N ASN A 42 -18.93 -12.09 0.34
CA ASN A 42 -18.74 -12.98 1.50
C ASN A 42 -17.33 -13.61 1.56
N ASP A 43 -16.48 -13.34 0.57
CA ASP A 43 -15.10 -13.81 0.51
C ASP A 43 -14.11 -12.97 1.35
N GLY A 44 -14.62 -11.93 2.03
CA GLY A 44 -13.83 -11.06 2.90
C GLY A 44 -12.83 -10.18 2.14
N ASN A 45 -13.01 -9.97 0.83
CA ASN A 45 -12.11 -9.14 0.02
C ASN A 45 -11.97 -7.71 0.57
N SER A 46 -13.06 -7.11 1.06
CA SER A 46 -13.09 -5.71 1.51
C SER A 46 -12.11 -5.43 2.65
N TYR A 47 -12.20 -6.18 3.75
CA TYR A 47 -11.29 -5.98 4.89
C TYR A 47 -9.87 -6.49 4.60
N ARG A 48 -9.73 -7.55 3.79
CA ARG A 48 -8.42 -8.06 3.38
C ARG A 48 -7.67 -7.04 2.52
N LEU A 49 -8.37 -6.41 1.58
CA LEU A 49 -7.83 -5.32 0.75
C LEU A 49 -7.40 -4.14 1.62
N GLN A 50 -8.25 -3.68 2.53
CA GLN A 50 -7.91 -2.54 3.39
C GLN A 50 -6.70 -2.85 4.28
N SER A 51 -6.65 -4.05 4.88
CA SER A 51 -5.50 -4.47 5.69
C SER A 51 -4.20 -4.55 4.88
N TRP A 52 -4.29 -5.01 3.62
CA TRP A 52 -3.14 -5.10 2.72
C TRP A 52 -2.64 -3.72 2.27
N LEU A 53 -3.55 -2.78 1.99
CA LEU A 53 -3.22 -1.38 1.69
C LEU A 53 -2.58 -0.69 2.90
N TYR A 54 -3.10 -0.92 4.11
CA TYR A 54 -2.50 -0.39 5.34
C TYR A 54 -1.06 -0.88 5.53
N ALA A 55 -0.82 -2.19 5.35
CA ALA A 55 0.52 -2.77 5.44
C ALA A 55 1.48 -2.18 4.38
N SER A 56 0.99 -1.98 3.15
CA SER A 56 1.77 -1.39 2.05
C SER A 56 2.14 0.08 2.33
N ARG A 57 1.20 0.86 2.85
CA ARG A 57 1.43 2.26 3.28
C ARG A 57 2.37 2.34 4.47
N LEU A 58 2.31 1.39 5.39
CA LEU A 58 3.26 1.30 6.50
C LEU A 58 4.68 1.02 6.02
N LEU A 59 4.85 0.11 5.06
CA LEU A 59 6.14 -0.15 4.43
C LEU A 59 6.67 1.10 3.73
N GLN A 60 5.84 1.78 2.96
CA GLN A 60 6.21 3.04 2.32
C GLN A 60 6.64 4.11 3.33
N TYR A 61 5.94 4.20 4.45
CA TYR A 61 6.29 5.14 5.51
C TYR A 61 7.64 4.81 6.14
N ALA A 62 7.96 3.52 6.34
CA ALA A 62 9.26 3.09 6.79
C ALA A 62 10.37 3.47 5.80
N ASP A 63 10.17 3.22 4.50
CA ASP A 63 11.14 3.59 3.44
C ASP A 63 11.36 5.11 3.37
N ALA A 64 10.29 5.89 3.57
CA ALA A 64 10.38 7.35 3.59
C ALA A 64 11.14 7.87 4.81
N LEU A 65 10.93 7.28 5.99
CA LEU A 65 11.69 7.61 7.19
C LEU A 65 13.15 7.21 7.04
N GLU A 66 13.44 6.03 6.48
CA GLU A 66 14.81 5.60 6.20
C GLU A 66 15.51 6.59 5.26
N HIS A 67 14.87 6.98 4.15
CA HIS A 67 15.42 7.97 3.22
C HIS A 67 15.66 9.32 3.90
N LEU A 68 14.69 9.80 4.69
CA LEU A 68 14.79 11.08 5.41
C LEU A 68 15.94 11.07 6.42
N LEU A 69 16.08 10.00 7.21
CA LEU A 69 17.08 9.90 8.26
C LEU A 69 18.48 9.62 7.73
N SER A 70 18.61 8.91 6.60
CA SER A 70 19.90 8.60 5.98
C SER A 70 20.45 9.75 5.12
N THR A 71 19.58 10.46 4.39
CA THR A 71 20.02 11.50 3.43
C THR A 71 19.79 12.93 3.93
N GLY A 72 18.94 13.13 4.94
CA GLY A 72 18.48 14.44 5.39
C GLY A 72 17.53 15.14 4.41
N GLN A 73 17.12 14.47 3.32
CA GLN A 73 16.23 15.06 2.31
C GLN A 73 14.76 14.85 2.69
N GLY A 74 13.97 15.94 2.71
CA GLY A 74 12.52 15.87 2.89
C GLY A 74 11.81 14.99 1.86
N VAL A 75 10.78 14.25 2.31
CA VAL A 75 9.98 13.32 1.50
C VAL A 75 8.53 13.79 1.45
N VAL A 76 7.91 13.69 0.27
CA VAL A 76 6.48 13.91 0.06
C VAL A 76 5.83 12.55 -0.18
N LEU A 77 4.82 12.23 0.63
CA LEU A 77 4.02 11.00 0.55
C LEU A 77 2.59 11.32 0.09
N GLU A 78 2.04 10.48 -0.77
CA GLU A 78 0.61 10.52 -1.13
C GLU A 78 -0.16 9.55 -0.23
N ARG A 79 -0.99 10.10 0.67
CA ARG A 79 -1.77 9.37 1.69
C ARG A 79 -0.90 8.50 2.63
N SER A 80 -0.57 9.06 3.79
CA SER A 80 0.17 8.31 4.82
C SER A 80 -0.75 7.35 5.59
N ILE A 81 -0.14 6.48 6.41
CA ILE A 81 -0.85 5.59 7.35
C ILE A 81 -1.83 6.32 8.27
N TYR A 82 -1.56 7.59 8.59
CA TYR A 82 -2.44 8.40 9.44
C TYR A 82 -3.74 8.80 8.75
N SER A 83 -3.78 8.73 7.41
CA SER A 83 -4.98 8.99 6.61
C SER A 83 -5.70 7.72 6.19
N ASP A 84 -5.27 6.53 6.64
CA ASP A 84 -5.84 5.26 6.19
C ASP A 84 -7.17 4.92 6.89
N PHE A 85 -7.31 5.31 8.16
CA PHE A 85 -8.49 4.95 8.97
C PHE A 85 -9.81 5.50 8.42
N VAL A 86 -9.78 6.61 7.67
CA VAL A 86 -10.98 7.22 7.06
C VAL A 86 -11.59 6.35 5.95
N PHE A 87 -10.88 5.33 5.48
CA PHE A 87 -11.38 4.35 4.52
C PHE A 87 -11.97 3.10 5.21
N LEU A 88 -11.76 2.95 6.53
CA LEU A 88 -12.26 1.83 7.31
C LEU A 88 -13.55 2.17 8.08
N GLU A 89 -13.74 3.43 8.51
CA GLU A 89 -14.99 3.94 9.09
C GLU A 89 -16.15 3.98 8.08
#